data_AF-A0A2D4KPP3-F1
#
_entry.id   AF-A0A2D4KPP3-F1
#
_cell.length_a   1.000
_cell.length_b   1.000
_cell.length_c   1.000
_cell.angle_alpha   90.00
_cell.angle_beta   90.00
_cell.angle_gamma   90.00
#
_symmetry.space_group_name_H-M   'P 1'
#
loop_
_entity.id
_entity.type
_entity.pdbx_description
1 polymer ?
#
loop_
_entity_poly.entity_id
_entity_poly.type
_entity_poly.pdbx_seq_one_letter_code
_entity_poly.pdbx_strand_id
1 'polypeptide(L)'
;MPAVSPTHLMEADLRRPILLLKRLDIADVGQCDFLDRPAPESLMQALEDLDYLAALDDDGNLSEVGIIMSEFPLDPQLAKALLASCEFDCVEEMLTLAAMLTAWPCFQTPAARWEDAVVARQQALLHPAGDHFTLINVFNAFHQQSDPESWCRKHAVSEAALQLAGA
;
A
#
# COMPACT_ATOMS: atom_id res chain seq x y z
N MET A 1 16.16 12.03 -32.77
CA MET A 1 15.06 11.33 -32.10
C MET A 1 15.26 11.54 -30.61
N PRO A 2 14.35 12.21 -29.88
CA PRO A 2 14.45 12.24 -28.43
C PRO A 2 14.32 10.79 -27.93
N ALA A 3 15.17 10.41 -26.98
CA ALA A 3 15.16 9.09 -26.38
C ALA A 3 13.79 8.83 -25.73
N VAL A 4 13.15 7.74 -26.10
CA VAL A 4 11.95 7.25 -25.41
C VAL A 4 12.37 7.00 -23.96
N SER A 5 11.77 7.71 -23.02
CA SER A 5 11.94 7.45 -21.60
C SER A 5 11.59 5.98 -21.34
N PRO A 6 12.40 5.24 -20.54
CA PRO A 6 12.10 3.84 -20.24
C PRO A 6 10.66 3.76 -19.72
N THR A 7 9.88 2.85 -20.30
CA THR A 7 8.48 2.69 -19.98
C THR A 7 8.32 2.15 -18.56
N HIS A 8 7.31 2.63 -17.84
CA HIS A 8 7.08 2.37 -16.41
C HIS A 8 7.09 0.89 -16.02
N LEU A 9 6.83 -0.05 -16.95
CA LEU A 9 6.80 -1.48 -16.67
C LEU A 9 8.18 -2.06 -16.32
N MET A 10 9.27 -1.45 -16.80
CA MET A 10 10.64 -1.89 -16.53
C MET A 10 11.12 -1.54 -15.11
N GLU A 11 10.47 -0.56 -14.47
CA GLU A 11 10.79 -0.07 -13.12
C GLU A 11 9.69 -0.39 -12.09
N ALA A 12 8.57 -0.96 -12.52
CA ALA A 12 7.42 -1.22 -11.69
C ALA A 12 7.49 -2.59 -10.99
N ASP A 13 6.92 -2.63 -9.79
CA ASP A 13 6.63 -3.88 -9.09
C ASP A 13 5.66 -4.75 -9.91
N LEU A 14 6.13 -5.93 -10.32
CA LEU A 14 5.38 -6.85 -11.18
C LEU A 14 4.42 -7.76 -10.41
N ARG A 15 4.49 -7.80 -9.07
CA ARG A 15 3.70 -8.74 -8.24
C ARG A 15 2.20 -8.59 -8.51
N ARG A 16 1.70 -7.36 -8.51
CA ARG A 16 0.28 -7.07 -8.75
C ARG A 16 -0.15 -7.34 -10.20
N PRO A 17 0.55 -6.85 -11.24
CA PRO A 17 0.24 -7.22 -12.61
C PRO A 17 0.21 -8.73 -12.85
N ILE A 18 1.19 -9.48 -12.33
CA ILE A 18 1.24 -10.94 -12.50
C ILE A 18 0.07 -11.62 -11.79
N LEU A 19 -0.26 -11.21 -10.56
CA LEU A 19 -1.42 -11.72 -9.83
C LEU A 19 -2.71 -11.56 -10.65
N LEU A 20 -2.90 -10.39 -11.28
CA LEU A 20 -4.05 -10.10 -12.13
C LEU A 20 -4.03 -10.91 -13.43
N LEU A 21 -2.87 -11.07 -14.08
CA LEU A 21 -2.73 -11.88 -15.30
C LEU A 21 -3.07 -13.36 -15.02
N LYS A 22 -2.60 -13.89 -13.88
CA LYS A 22 -2.95 -15.23 -13.41
C LYS A 22 -4.45 -15.36 -13.10
N ARG A 23 -5.09 -14.30 -12.57
CA ARG A 23 -6.55 -14.27 -12.32
C ARG A 23 -7.37 -14.33 -13.61
N LEU A 24 -6.84 -13.79 -14.71
CA LEU A 24 -7.46 -13.84 -16.04
C LEU A 24 -7.25 -15.19 -16.76
N ASP A 25 -6.75 -16.21 -16.06
CA ASP A 25 -6.48 -17.56 -16.58
C ASP A 25 -5.46 -17.57 -17.73
N ILE A 26 -4.52 -16.63 -17.72
CA ILE A 26 -3.39 -16.66 -18.65
C ILE A 26 -2.37 -17.66 -18.11
N ALA A 27 -2.48 -18.90 -18.62
CA ALA A 27 -1.73 -20.06 -18.17
C ALA A 27 -0.20 -19.85 -18.14
N ASP A 28 0.36 -19.13 -19.12
CA ASP A 28 1.80 -18.86 -19.20
C ASP A 28 2.09 -17.36 -19.31
N VAL A 29 2.38 -16.75 -18.16
CA VAL A 29 2.79 -15.34 -18.07
C VAL A 29 4.09 -15.08 -18.83
N GLY A 30 4.97 -16.07 -19.00
CA GLY A 30 6.20 -15.94 -19.79
C GLY A 30 5.96 -15.90 -21.31
N GLN A 31 4.81 -16.40 -21.76
CA GLN A 31 4.36 -16.33 -23.15
C GLN A 31 3.44 -15.14 -23.44
N CYS A 32 3.10 -14.33 -22.44
CA CYS A 32 2.37 -13.08 -22.68
C CYS A 32 3.13 -12.17 -23.66
N ASP A 33 2.39 -11.65 -24.63
CA ASP A 33 2.85 -10.57 -25.52
C ASP A 33 2.80 -9.23 -24.76
N PHE A 34 3.74 -9.06 -23.83
CA PHE A 34 3.95 -7.77 -23.16
C PHE A 34 4.38 -6.72 -24.19
N LEU A 35 3.81 -5.51 -24.07
CA LEU A 35 4.23 -4.35 -24.88
C LEU A 35 5.72 -4.06 -24.72
N ASP A 36 6.21 -4.15 -23.47
CA ASP A 36 7.62 -4.16 -23.12
C ASP A 36 7.85 -5.34 -22.18
N ARG A 37 8.51 -6.39 -22.68
CA ARG A 37 8.72 -7.63 -21.91
C ARG A 37 9.66 -7.35 -20.74
N PRO A 38 9.23 -7.57 -19.47
CA PRO A 38 10.12 -7.41 -18.32
C PRO A 38 11.28 -8.40 -18.37
N ALA A 39 12.36 -8.08 -17.65
CA ALA A 39 13.48 -9.02 -17.51
C ALA A 39 12.97 -10.35 -16.91
N PRO A 40 13.41 -11.51 -17.45
CA PRO A 40 13.00 -12.83 -16.93
C PRO A 40 13.22 -12.98 -15.43
N GLU A 41 14.31 -12.40 -14.91
CA GLU A 41 14.67 -12.41 -13.50
C GLU A 41 13.63 -11.64 -12.65
N SER A 42 13.16 -10.49 -13.12
CA SER A 42 12.11 -9.72 -12.43
C SER A 42 10.76 -10.45 -12.41
N LEU A 43 10.43 -11.14 -13.51
CA LEU A 43 9.23 -11.97 -13.58
C LEU A 43 9.30 -13.14 -12.60
N MET A 44 10.45 -13.81 -12.55
CA MET A 44 10.71 -14.92 -11.64
C MET A 44 10.63 -14.47 -10.18
N GLN A 45 11.29 -13.38 -9.82
CA GLN A 45 11.23 -12.81 -8.47
C GLN A 45 9.79 -12.51 -8.04
N ALA A 46 8.99 -11.92 -8.93
CA ALA A 46 7.63 -11.58 -8.58
C ALA A 46 6.71 -12.82 -8.46
N LEU A 47 6.97 -13.89 -9.21
CA LEU A 47 6.29 -15.19 -9.02
C LEU A 47 6.70 -15.84 -7.70
N GLU A 48 7.99 -15.83 -7.35
CA GLU A 48 8.49 -16.30 -6.06
C GLU A 48 7.88 -15.51 -4.90
N ASP A 49 7.80 -14.18 -5.00
CA ASP A 49 7.18 -13.34 -3.98
C ASP A 49 5.69 -13.68 -3.78
N LEU A 50 4.96 -13.98 -4.87
CA LEU A 50 3.57 -14.41 -4.80
C LEU A 50 3.42 -15.81 -4.20
N ASP A 51 4.34 -16.72 -4.50
CA ASP A 51 4.41 -18.04 -3.87
C ASP A 51 4.65 -17.91 -2.35
N TYR A 52 5.60 -17.08 -1.92
CA TYR A 52 5.84 -16.82 -0.49
C TYR A 52 4.64 -16.22 0.23
N LEU A 53 3.77 -15.47 -0.46
CA LEU A 53 2.51 -14.95 0.09
C LEU A 53 1.39 -16.00 0.15
N ALA A 54 1.67 -17.22 -0.31
CA ALA A 54 0.70 -18.29 -0.55
C ALA A 54 -0.40 -17.88 -1.54
N ALA A 55 -0.09 -16.97 -2.47
CA ALA A 55 -1.02 -16.58 -3.54
C ALA A 55 -1.03 -17.60 -4.69
N LEU A 56 0.03 -18.41 -4.80
CA LEU A 56 0.15 -19.50 -5.76
C LEU A 56 0.04 -20.87 -5.06
N ASP A 57 -0.37 -21.90 -5.80
CA ASP A 57 -0.29 -23.30 -5.40
C ASP A 57 0.98 -23.98 -5.93
N ASP A 58 1.21 -25.24 -5.56
CA ASP A 58 2.40 -26.02 -5.96
C ASP A 58 2.53 -26.21 -7.49
N ASP A 59 1.42 -26.06 -8.23
CA ASP A 59 1.36 -26.14 -9.68
C ASP A 59 1.53 -24.75 -10.36
N GLY A 60 1.68 -23.69 -9.56
CA GLY A 60 1.85 -22.30 -10.02
C GLY A 60 0.56 -21.62 -10.47
N ASN A 61 -0.61 -22.15 -10.10
CA ASN A 61 -1.92 -21.52 -10.30
C ASN A 61 -2.30 -20.68 -9.09
N LEU A 62 -3.36 -19.85 -9.20
CA LEU A 62 -3.83 -19.10 -8.04
C LEU A 62 -4.45 -20.02 -6.99
N SER A 63 -3.99 -19.89 -5.75
CA SER A 63 -4.65 -20.48 -4.58
C SER A 63 -5.95 -19.75 -4.25
N GLU A 64 -6.76 -20.29 -3.33
CA GLU A 64 -7.94 -19.58 -2.81
C GLU A 64 -7.58 -18.21 -2.22
N VAL A 65 -6.45 -18.12 -1.52
CA VAL A 65 -5.94 -16.86 -0.97
C VAL A 65 -5.53 -15.92 -2.10
N GLY A 66 -4.84 -16.42 -3.12
CA GLY A 66 -4.43 -15.62 -4.29
C GLY A 66 -5.62 -15.06 -5.07
N ILE A 67 -6.69 -15.84 -5.20
CA ILE A 67 -7.96 -15.40 -5.76
C ILE A 67 -8.51 -14.22 -4.97
N ILE A 68 -8.62 -14.33 -3.64
CA ILE A 68 -9.16 -13.25 -2.81
C ILE A 68 -8.24 -12.03 -2.85
N MET A 69 -6.92 -12.22 -2.80
CA MET A 69 -5.93 -11.14 -2.92
C MET A 69 -6.09 -10.37 -4.24
N SER A 70 -6.41 -11.05 -5.34
CA SER A 70 -6.58 -10.43 -6.66
C SER A 70 -7.78 -9.49 -6.78
N GLU A 71 -8.76 -9.61 -5.87
CA GLU A 71 -9.94 -8.74 -5.82
C GLU A 71 -9.63 -7.39 -5.14
N PHE A 72 -8.55 -7.30 -4.35
CA PHE A 72 -8.19 -6.07 -3.68
C PHE A 72 -7.42 -5.13 -4.61
N PRO A 73 -7.73 -3.81 -4.59
CA PRO A 73 -6.97 -2.83 -5.31
C PRO A 73 -5.67 -2.44 -4.57
N LEU A 74 -5.04 -3.37 -3.86
CA LEU A 74 -3.87 -3.16 -3.00
C LEU A 74 -2.65 -3.91 -3.53
N ASP A 75 -1.48 -3.61 -3.00
CA ASP A 75 -0.31 -4.46 -3.23
C ASP A 75 -0.50 -5.83 -2.58
N PRO A 76 0.00 -6.93 -3.18
CA PRO A 76 -0.23 -8.29 -2.69
C PRO A 76 0.17 -8.49 -1.23
N GLN A 77 1.27 -7.86 -0.79
CA GLN A 77 1.72 -7.93 0.61
C GLN A 77 0.70 -7.29 1.57
N LEU A 78 0.14 -6.14 1.19
CA LEU A 78 -0.85 -5.44 2.01
C LEU A 78 -2.21 -6.16 1.99
N ALA A 79 -2.62 -6.70 0.84
CA ALA A 79 -3.80 -7.54 0.72
C ALA A 79 -3.68 -8.81 1.60
N LYS A 80 -2.51 -9.46 1.60
CA LYS A 80 -2.24 -10.62 2.45
C LYS A 80 -2.28 -10.26 3.94
N ALA A 81 -1.71 -9.12 4.33
CA ALA A 81 -1.75 -8.64 5.72
C ALA A 81 -3.19 -8.36 6.17
N LEU A 82 -4.01 -7.74 5.31
CA LEU A 82 -5.42 -7.50 5.59
C LEU A 82 -6.20 -8.82 5.74
N LEU A 83 -5.95 -9.81 4.88
CA LEU A 83 -6.57 -11.12 5.02
C LEU A 83 -6.16 -11.84 6.31
N ALA A 84 -4.87 -11.80 6.65
CA ALA A 84 -4.36 -12.38 7.89
C ALA A 84 -4.97 -11.70 9.12
N SER A 85 -5.24 -10.40 9.09
CA SER A 85 -5.83 -9.66 10.23
C SER A 85 -7.17 -10.21 10.70
N CYS A 86 -7.91 -10.92 9.84
CA CYS A 86 -9.14 -11.63 10.20
C CYS A 86 -8.89 -12.78 11.20
N GLU A 87 -7.71 -13.39 11.18
CA GLU A 87 -7.31 -14.46 12.11
C GLU A 87 -6.72 -13.92 13.42
N PHE A 88 -6.26 -12.67 13.41
CA PHE A 88 -5.63 -11.99 14.55
C PHE A 88 -6.55 -10.99 15.27
N ASP A 89 -7.83 -10.92 14.89
CA ASP A 89 -8.84 -10.01 15.46
C ASP A 89 -8.43 -8.52 15.43
N CYS A 90 -7.72 -8.09 14.38
CA CYS A 90 -7.21 -6.71 14.23
C CYS A 90 -7.55 -6.07 12.87
N VAL A 91 -8.72 -6.43 12.33
CA VAL A 91 -9.17 -6.00 11.00
C VAL A 91 -9.36 -4.48 10.93
N GLU A 92 -9.90 -3.85 11.98
CA GLU A 92 -10.13 -2.40 12.01
C GLU A 92 -8.81 -1.63 11.90
N GLU A 93 -7.82 -1.97 12.73
CA GLU A 93 -6.50 -1.35 12.71
C GLU A 93 -5.77 -1.61 11.39
N MET A 94 -5.85 -2.84 10.86
CA MET A 94 -5.19 -3.18 9.60
C MET A 94 -5.86 -2.49 8.41
N LEU A 95 -7.18 -2.30 8.43
CA LEU A 95 -7.90 -1.55 7.41
C LEU A 95 -7.53 -0.07 7.44
N THR A 96 -7.50 0.55 8.63
CA THR A 96 -7.03 1.93 8.80
C THR A 96 -5.59 2.08 8.31
N LEU A 97 -4.70 1.15 8.67
CA LEU A 97 -3.32 1.18 8.22
C LEU A 97 -3.22 1.05 6.69
N ALA A 98 -3.96 0.12 6.09
CA ALA A 98 -3.98 -0.06 4.65
C ALA A 98 -4.45 1.22 3.93
N ALA A 99 -5.53 1.84 4.41
CA ALA A 99 -6.02 3.10 3.87
C ALA A 99 -4.97 4.22 3.97
N MET A 100 -4.33 4.38 5.13
CA MET A 100 -3.29 5.39 5.37
C MET A 100 -2.04 5.19 4.49
N LEU A 101 -1.64 3.94 4.24
CA LEU A 101 -0.52 3.62 3.37
C LEU A 101 -0.84 3.89 1.89
N THR A 102 -2.09 3.67 1.47
CA THR A 102 -2.52 3.95 0.09
C THR A 102 -2.72 5.44 -0.18
N ALA A 103 -3.09 6.23 0.83
CA ALA A 103 -3.32 7.68 0.72
C ALA A 103 -2.04 8.53 0.90
N TRP A 104 -0.84 7.95 0.73
CA TRP A 104 0.43 8.63 0.96
C TRP A 104 0.74 9.74 -0.07
N PRO A 105 1.45 10.84 0.29
CA PRO A 105 2.00 11.19 1.61
C PRO A 105 1.00 11.87 2.56
N CYS A 106 0.93 11.36 3.80
CA CYS A 106 0.12 11.94 4.86
C CYS A 106 0.82 13.13 5.55
N PHE A 107 2.12 13.03 5.84
CA PHE A 107 2.87 14.09 6.51
C PHE A 107 3.37 15.13 5.51
N GLN A 108 3.27 16.40 5.88
CA GLN A 108 3.71 17.53 5.09
C GLN A 108 4.88 18.22 5.77
N THR A 109 5.79 18.79 4.97
CA THR A 109 6.87 19.61 5.50
C THR A 109 6.29 20.91 6.07
N PRO A 110 6.38 21.15 7.39
CA PRO A 110 5.95 22.42 7.96
C PRO A 110 6.91 23.52 7.48
N ALA A 111 6.43 24.75 7.46
CA ALA A 111 7.32 25.86 7.16
C ALA A 111 8.18 26.23 8.39
N ALA A 112 9.37 26.80 8.14
CA ALA A 112 10.43 26.94 9.14
C ALA A 112 10.00 27.61 10.46
N ARG A 113 9.16 28.65 10.43
CA ARG A 113 8.73 29.36 11.65
C ARG A 113 7.79 28.55 12.56
N TRP A 114 7.33 27.37 12.13
CA TRP A 114 6.41 26.52 12.90
C TRP A 114 6.95 25.11 13.17
N GLU A 115 8.18 24.80 12.74
CA GLU A 115 8.78 23.47 12.87
C GLU A 115 8.70 22.95 14.31
N ASP A 116 9.24 23.70 15.28
CA ASP A 116 9.25 23.29 16.69
C ASP A 116 7.84 23.04 17.25
N ALA A 117 6.87 23.87 16.86
CA ALA A 117 5.49 23.76 17.33
C ALA A 117 4.77 22.54 16.72
N VAL A 118 5.08 22.20 15.48
CA VAL A 118 4.55 21.00 14.80
C VAL A 118 5.17 19.75 15.39
N VAL A 119 6.49 19.73 15.60
CA VAL A 119 7.20 18.59 16.22
C VAL A 119 6.64 18.30 17.62
N ALA A 120 6.47 19.34 18.45
CA ALA A 120 5.91 19.18 19.79
C ALA A 120 4.48 18.59 19.78
N ARG A 121 3.68 18.91 18.75
CA ARG A 121 2.33 18.36 18.60
C ARG A 121 2.34 16.93 18.08
N GLN A 122 3.18 16.64 17.08
CA GLN A 122 3.32 15.31 16.51
C GLN A 122 3.86 14.30 17.54
N GLN A 123 4.67 14.73 18.51
CA GLN A 123 5.14 13.90 19.61
C GLN A 123 4.00 13.21 20.38
N ALA A 124 2.83 13.84 20.51
CA ALA A 124 1.68 13.25 21.18
C ALA A 124 0.98 12.15 20.35
N LEU A 125 1.23 12.10 19.04
CA LEU A 125 0.68 11.12 18.11
C LEU A 125 1.62 9.93 17.88
N LEU A 126 2.92 10.12 18.17
CA LEU A 126 3.93 9.06 18.04
C LEU A 126 3.60 7.88 18.94
N HIS A 127 3.60 6.68 18.35
CA HIS A 127 3.44 5.45 19.10
C HIS A 127 4.80 4.76 19.30
N PRO A 128 5.14 4.31 20.53
CA PRO A 128 6.45 3.71 20.82
C PRO A 128 6.69 2.39 20.09
N ALA A 129 5.63 1.70 19.64
CA ALA A 129 5.74 0.46 18.88
C ALA A 129 6.07 0.67 17.38
N GLY A 130 6.06 1.91 16.87
CA GLY A 130 6.53 2.24 15.53
C GLY A 130 5.58 3.08 14.67
N ASP A 131 6.01 3.32 13.43
CA ASP A 131 5.39 4.29 12.53
C ASP A 131 3.99 3.88 12.05
N HIS A 132 3.74 2.58 11.85
CA HIS A 132 2.40 2.10 11.47
C HIS A 132 1.35 2.39 12.54
N PHE A 133 1.70 2.22 13.82
CA PHE A 133 0.82 2.59 14.93
C PHE A 133 0.65 4.11 15.03
N THR A 134 1.69 4.88 14.72
CA THR A 134 1.59 6.34 14.61
C THR A 134 0.60 6.75 13.52
N LEU A 135 0.57 6.09 12.36
CA LEU A 135 -0.41 6.36 11.30
C LEU A 135 -1.85 6.09 11.76
N ILE A 136 -2.07 4.99 12.47
CA ILE A 136 -3.37 4.67 13.07
C ILE A 136 -3.78 5.76 14.08
N ASN A 137 -2.86 6.19 14.95
CA ASN A 137 -3.13 7.27 15.90
C ASN A 137 -3.49 8.59 15.21
N VAL A 138 -2.79 8.96 14.14
CA VAL A 138 -3.06 10.16 13.36
C VAL A 138 -4.47 10.10 12.75
N PHE A 139 -4.84 8.97 12.15
CA PHE A 139 -6.17 8.78 11.56
C PHE A 139 -7.28 8.84 12.63
N ASN A 140 -7.11 8.12 13.74
CA ASN A 140 -8.06 8.13 14.84
C ASN A 140 -8.21 9.51 15.47
N ALA A 141 -7.11 10.24 15.63
CA ALA A 141 -7.13 11.61 16.15
C ALA A 141 -7.85 12.55 15.20
N PHE A 142 -7.63 12.43 13.88
CA PHE A 142 -8.30 13.22 12.86
C PHE A 142 -9.83 13.03 12.88
N HIS A 143 -10.30 11.78 12.98
CA HIS A 143 -11.74 11.47 13.02
C HIS A 143 -12.48 12.02 14.25
N GLN A 144 -11.76 12.33 15.33
CA GLN A 144 -12.33 12.92 16.54
C GLN A 144 -12.43 14.45 16.50
N GLN A 145 -11.91 15.10 15.45
CA GLN A 145 -11.87 16.56 15.38
C GLN A 145 -13.16 17.16 14.83
N SER A 146 -13.64 18.24 15.47
CA SER A 146 -14.75 19.05 14.96
C SER A 146 -14.35 20.03 13.86
N ASP A 147 -13.04 20.34 13.76
CA ASP A 147 -12.45 21.26 12.77
C ASP A 147 -11.21 20.59 12.13
N PRO A 148 -11.43 19.68 11.16
CA PRO A 148 -10.36 18.87 10.55
C PRO A 148 -9.31 19.71 9.83
N GLU A 149 -9.71 20.75 9.08
CA GLU A 149 -8.80 21.62 8.33
C GLU A 149 -7.79 22.33 9.26
N SER A 150 -8.27 22.90 10.36
CA SER A 150 -7.44 23.56 11.37
C SER A 150 -6.51 22.59 12.07
N TRP A 151 -6.99 21.38 12.38
CA TRP A 151 -6.18 20.35 13.01
C TRP A 151 -5.05 19.87 12.10
N CYS A 152 -5.36 19.60 10.82
CA CYS A 152 -4.39 19.19 9.81
C CYS A 152 -3.26 20.21 9.65
N ARG A 153 -3.61 21.50 9.56
CA ARG A 153 -2.62 22.60 9.50
C ARG A 153 -1.72 22.65 10.73
N LYS A 154 -2.27 22.43 11.94
CA LYS A 154 -1.51 22.47 13.19
C LYS A 154 -0.53 21.32 13.35
N HIS A 155 -0.83 20.17 12.75
CA HIS A 155 -0.02 18.94 12.82
C HIS A 155 0.79 18.68 11.54
N ALA A 156 0.72 19.57 10.55
CA ALA A 156 1.35 19.42 9.24
C ALA A 156 1.03 18.06 8.59
N VAL A 157 -0.26 17.72 8.54
CA VAL A 157 -0.77 16.53 7.86
C VAL A 157 -1.74 16.92 6.74
N SER A 158 -1.81 16.09 5.71
CA SER A 158 -2.63 16.31 4.53
C SER A 158 -4.09 15.92 4.81
N GLU A 159 -4.98 16.91 4.83
CA GLU A 159 -6.41 16.67 4.97
C GLU A 159 -6.97 15.82 3.82
N ALA A 160 -6.53 16.07 2.59
CA ALA A 160 -6.97 15.31 1.42
C ALA A 160 -6.57 13.83 1.51
N ALA A 161 -5.38 13.53 2.05
CA ALA A 161 -4.95 12.15 2.29
C ALA A 161 -5.81 11.46 3.36
N LEU A 162 -6.08 12.16 4.47
CA LEU A 162 -6.88 11.63 5.57
C LEU A 162 -8.34 11.43 5.18
N GLN A 163 -8.90 12.33 4.36
CA GLN A 163 -10.25 12.17 3.80
C GLN A 163 -10.31 11.01 2.81
N LEU A 164 -9.29 10.84 1.95
CA LEU A 164 -9.22 9.71 1.02
C LEU A 164 -9.11 8.37 1.78
N ALA A 165 -8.37 8.33 2.88
CA ALA A 165 -8.25 7.14 3.71
C ALA A 165 -9.56 6.81 4.48
N GLY A 166 -10.43 7.79 4.70
CA GLY A 166 -11.72 7.60 5.38
C GLY A 166 -12.93 7.47 4.45
N ALA A 167 -12.72 7.46 3.12
CA ALA A 167 -13.78 7.36 2.11
C ALA A 167 -14.13 5.90 1.78
#